data_AF-A0A9K3HMU9-F1
#
_entry.id   AF-A0A9K3HMU9-F1
#
_cell.length_a   1.000
_cell.length_b   1.000
_cell.length_c   1.000
_cell.angle_alpha   90.00
_cell.angle_beta   90.00
_cell.angle_gamma   90.00
#
_symmetry.space_group_name_H-M   'P 1'
#
loop_
_entity.id
_entity.type
_entity.pdbx_description
1 polymer ?
#
loop_
_entity_poly.entity_id
_entity_poly.type
_entity_poly.pdbx_seq_one_letter_code
_entity_poly.pdbx_strand_id
1 'polypeptide(L)'
;MQAYVTQDDTLITSLTVRESVYYSAQLQLPDSMSKTEKKEIAEMTIKEMGLQDSMDTRIGGWGAKGLSGGQKRRVCICIEILTRPKLLFLDEPTSGLDSAASYYVMSRIARLDQHHGRTIIASIHQPSSEVFRLFHNLCLLSYGRTIYFGKTSYANEFFALNGFPCPNFQNLSDHFLRTINKDFDEDIEQGSAERIATEEVINILIDSYKSSTTYQEVNSNITEICEKGDAAHDNIKDHANFSTQSLVLTKRSFVNMHRDLGYYWLRLAIYLALSLGLGTLYYKVGSSYSSVEVTKLYYFRYCW
;
A
#
# COMPACT_ATOMS: atom_id res chain seq x y z
N MET A 1 16.57 -2.25 8.33
CA MET A 1 15.11 -2.34 8.48
C MET A 1 14.47 -1.71 7.24
N GLN A 2 13.59 -2.46 6.58
CA GLN A 2 12.87 -2.05 5.36
C GLN A 2 11.37 -2.00 5.65
N ALA A 3 10.62 -1.17 4.94
CA ALA A 3 9.16 -1.12 5.02
C ALA A 3 8.53 -1.18 3.62
N TYR A 4 7.33 -1.71 3.53
CA TYR A 4 6.63 -1.93 2.25
C TYR A 4 5.17 -1.51 2.38
N VAL A 5 4.75 -0.58 1.52
CA VAL A 5 3.36 -0.12 1.42
C VAL A 5 2.72 -0.78 0.21
N THR A 6 1.71 -1.60 0.44
CA THR A 6 0.90 -2.26 -0.59
C THR A 6 0.03 -1.26 -1.36
N GLN A 7 -0.45 -1.63 -2.55
CA GLN A 7 -1.43 -0.83 -3.29
C GLN A 7 -2.74 -0.63 -2.50
N ASP A 8 -3.26 -1.70 -1.89
CA ASP A 8 -4.50 -1.63 -1.10
C ASP A 8 -4.29 -1.08 0.31
N ASP A 9 -5.14 -0.13 0.70
CA ASP A 9 -5.17 0.48 2.03
C ASP A 9 -5.93 -0.43 3.03
N THR A 10 -5.21 -1.25 3.79
CA THR A 10 -5.79 -2.16 4.81
C THR A 10 -5.98 -1.47 6.17
N LEU A 11 -6.84 -0.45 6.20
CA LEU A 11 -7.11 0.31 7.43
C LEU A 11 -8.41 -0.11 8.12
N ILE A 12 -8.40 -0.14 9.46
CA ILE A 12 -9.61 -0.38 10.27
C ILE A 12 -10.48 0.87 10.27
N THR A 13 -11.59 0.83 9.55
CA THR A 13 -12.44 1.99 9.24
C THR A 13 -13.09 2.66 10.48
N SER A 14 -13.28 1.93 11.57
CA SER A 14 -13.91 2.41 12.81
C SER A 14 -12.97 3.23 13.72
N LEU A 15 -11.66 3.12 13.51
CA LEU A 15 -10.65 3.79 14.30
C LEU A 15 -10.39 5.21 13.77
N THR A 16 -9.87 6.07 14.64
CA THR A 16 -9.35 7.37 14.21
C THR A 16 -7.93 7.26 13.65
N VAL A 17 -7.46 8.32 12.98
CA VAL A 17 -6.07 8.41 12.52
C VAL A 17 -5.10 8.25 13.71
N ARG A 18 -5.32 9.02 14.78
CA ARG A 18 -4.50 8.97 16.00
C ARG A 18 -4.45 7.57 16.58
N GLU A 19 -5.60 6.91 16.70
CA GLU A 19 -5.68 5.54 17.24
C GLU A 19 -4.93 4.55 16.35
N SER A 20 -5.13 4.60 15.04
CA SER A 20 -4.56 3.64 14.10
C SER A 20 -3.04 3.73 14.06
N VAL A 21 -2.50 4.94 14.00
CA VAL A 21 -1.05 5.17 14.04
C VAL A 21 -0.49 4.81 15.41
N TYR A 22 -1.15 5.18 16.51
CA TYR A 22 -0.66 4.86 17.86
C TYR A 22 -0.71 3.36 18.19
N TYR A 23 -1.72 2.62 17.72
CA TYR A 23 -1.73 1.17 17.85
C TYR A 23 -0.59 0.53 17.06
N SER A 24 -0.31 1.04 15.86
CA SER A 24 0.82 0.57 15.06
C SER A 24 2.16 0.89 15.73
N ALA A 25 2.31 2.08 16.31
CA ALA A 25 3.50 2.47 17.06
C ALA A 25 3.76 1.55 18.26
N GLN A 26 2.71 1.18 19.00
CA GLN A 26 2.83 0.24 20.13
C GLN A 26 3.30 -1.16 19.70
N LEU A 27 2.94 -1.60 18.49
CA LEU A 27 3.27 -2.93 17.97
C LEU A 27 4.65 -2.97 17.29
N GLN A 28 5.01 -1.91 16.58
CA GLN A 28 6.22 -1.87 15.76
C GLN A 28 7.44 -1.28 16.48
N LEU A 29 7.25 -0.38 17.46
CA LEU A 29 8.36 0.24 18.17
C LEU A 29 8.85 -0.64 19.34
N PRO A 30 10.16 -0.62 19.66
CA PRO A 30 10.77 -1.41 20.73
C PRO A 30 10.09 -1.24 22.09
N ASP A 31 10.06 -2.31 22.89
CA ASP A 31 9.50 -2.26 24.26
C ASP A 31 10.37 -1.49 25.26
N SER A 32 11.64 -1.23 24.93
CA SER A 32 12.51 -0.33 25.69
C SER A 32 11.97 1.11 25.74
N MET A 33 11.13 1.49 24.78
CA MET A 33 10.54 2.81 24.69
C MET A 33 9.26 2.93 25.53
N SER A 34 9.12 4.00 26.28
CA SER A 34 7.94 4.29 27.08
C SER A 34 6.70 4.55 26.22
N LYS A 35 5.51 4.35 26.80
CA LYS A 35 4.24 4.62 26.10
C LYS A 35 4.10 6.09 25.66
N THR A 36 4.65 7.01 26.45
CA THR A 36 4.67 8.45 26.15
C THR A 36 5.54 8.74 24.93
N GLU A 37 6.74 8.20 24.87
CA GLU A 37 7.63 8.34 23.71
C GLU A 37 7.02 7.72 22.44
N LYS A 38 6.44 6.51 22.54
CA LYS A 38 5.75 5.88 21.40
C LYS A 38 4.59 6.75 20.88
N LYS A 39 3.88 7.44 21.79
CA LYS A 39 2.80 8.35 21.44
C LYS A 39 3.33 9.62 20.76
N GLU A 40 4.39 10.21 21.28
CA GLU A 40 5.02 11.40 20.71
C GLU A 40 5.54 11.14 19.29
N ILE A 41 6.19 9.99 19.07
CA ILE A 41 6.61 9.56 17.73
C ILE A 41 5.40 9.44 16.80
N ALA A 42 4.32 8.77 17.23
CA ALA A 42 3.11 8.64 16.43
C ALA A 42 2.52 10.01 16.04
N GLU A 43 2.40 10.94 16.99
CA GLU A 43 1.83 12.27 16.74
C GLU A 43 2.73 13.13 15.83
N MET A 44 4.05 13.03 16.01
CA MET A 44 5.01 13.71 15.14
C MET A 44 4.95 13.17 13.71
N THR A 45 4.90 11.84 13.51
CA THR A 45 4.80 11.24 12.18
C THR A 45 3.50 11.62 11.47
N ILE A 46 2.38 11.69 12.20
CA ILE A 46 1.10 12.20 11.66
C ILE A 46 1.28 13.64 11.14
N LYS A 47 1.96 14.49 11.92
CA LYS A 47 2.20 15.89 11.56
C LYS A 47 3.12 16.02 10.34
N GLU A 48 4.16 15.19 10.24
CA GLU A 48 5.04 15.12 9.06
C GLU A 48 4.26 14.78 7.79
N MET A 49 3.28 13.87 7.90
CA MET A 49 2.39 13.50 6.79
C MET A 49 1.25 14.50 6.55
N GLY A 50 1.20 15.62 7.28
CA GLY A 50 0.18 16.66 7.11
C GLY A 50 -1.23 16.17 7.44
N LEU A 51 -1.37 15.32 8.47
CA LEU A 51 -2.63 14.74 8.92
C LEU A 51 -3.12 15.32 10.26
N GLN A 52 -2.54 16.43 10.74
CA GLN A 52 -2.86 17.04 12.03
C GLN A 52 -4.35 17.39 12.19
N ASP A 53 -4.98 17.92 11.13
CA ASP A 53 -6.38 18.35 11.17
C ASP A 53 -7.36 17.18 11.17
N SER A 54 -6.87 15.97 10.87
CA SER A 54 -7.69 14.75 10.77
C SER A 54 -7.33 13.71 11.82
N MET A 55 -6.52 14.07 12.83
CA MET A 55 -6.06 13.15 13.88
C MET A 55 -7.20 12.42 14.58
N ASP A 56 -8.25 13.14 14.92
CA ASP A 56 -9.39 12.61 15.68
C ASP A 56 -10.57 12.26 14.76
N THR A 57 -10.37 12.32 13.44
CA THR A 57 -11.35 11.86 12.44
C THR A 57 -11.26 10.35 12.25
N ARG A 58 -12.41 9.68 12.15
CA ARG A 58 -12.49 8.26 11.81
C ARG A 58 -12.02 8.00 10.39
N ILE A 59 -11.33 6.89 10.17
CA ILE A 59 -10.84 6.50 8.85
C ILE A 59 -11.98 6.38 7.85
N GLY A 60 -13.11 5.78 8.27
CA GLY A 60 -14.32 5.66 7.48
C GLY A 60 -14.19 4.66 6.33
N GLY A 61 -15.31 4.09 5.94
CA GLY A 61 -15.41 2.98 4.99
C GLY A 61 -16.54 3.19 4.00
N TRP A 62 -16.88 2.13 3.27
CA TRP A 62 -17.91 2.13 2.23
C TRP A 62 -19.29 2.63 2.71
N GLY A 63 -19.62 2.45 4.00
CA GLY A 63 -20.89 2.88 4.61
C GLY A 63 -20.79 4.03 5.61
N ALA A 64 -19.61 4.62 5.83
CA ALA A 64 -19.42 5.66 6.84
C ALA A 64 -18.44 6.73 6.36
N LYS A 65 -18.89 8.00 6.34
CA LYS A 65 -18.07 9.16 5.99
C LYS A 65 -16.83 9.22 6.89
N GLY A 66 -15.67 9.40 6.29
CA GLY A 66 -14.39 9.54 6.98
C GLY A 66 -13.38 10.28 6.13
N LEU A 67 -12.16 9.77 6.07
CA LEU A 67 -11.05 10.37 5.35
C LEU A 67 -11.23 10.28 3.82
N SER A 68 -10.69 11.28 3.12
CA SER A 68 -10.49 11.21 1.67
C SER A 68 -9.49 10.10 1.30
N GLY A 69 -9.52 9.62 0.06
CA GLY A 69 -8.57 8.62 -0.44
C GLY A 69 -7.11 9.02 -0.19
N GLY A 70 -6.76 10.27 -0.53
CA GLY A 70 -5.40 10.76 -0.32
C GLY A 70 -4.99 10.84 1.15
N GLN A 71 -5.93 11.12 2.06
CA GLN A 71 -5.67 11.06 3.50
C GLN A 71 -5.48 9.62 3.98
N LYS A 72 -6.31 8.68 3.54
CA LYS A 72 -6.16 7.24 3.86
C LYS A 72 -4.79 6.73 3.43
N ARG A 73 -4.39 7.08 2.21
CA ARG A 73 -3.07 6.71 1.67
C ARG A 73 -1.92 7.24 2.52
N ARG A 74 -2.00 8.51 2.94
CA ARG A 74 -1.02 9.10 3.86
C ARG A 74 -1.00 8.41 5.23
N VAL A 75 -2.14 7.92 5.73
CA VAL A 75 -2.21 7.13 6.98
C VAL A 75 -1.49 5.79 6.81
N CYS A 76 -1.69 5.08 5.69
CA CYS A 76 -0.97 3.83 5.41
C CYS A 76 0.54 4.04 5.40
N ILE A 77 1.01 5.06 4.66
CA ILE A 77 2.44 5.40 4.63
C ILE A 77 2.92 5.83 6.02
N CYS A 78 2.12 6.62 6.76
CA CYS A 78 2.43 7.06 8.11
C CYS A 78 2.69 5.87 9.05
N ILE A 79 1.95 4.78 8.92
CA ILE A 79 2.13 3.56 9.72
C ILE A 79 3.48 2.90 9.40
N GLU A 80 3.84 2.77 8.13
CA GLU A 80 5.08 2.10 7.71
C GLU A 80 6.35 2.90 8.06
N ILE A 81 6.27 4.23 8.09
CA ILE A 81 7.42 5.08 8.41
C ILE A 81 7.66 5.27 9.92
N LEU A 82 6.79 4.73 10.80
CA LEU A 82 6.94 4.84 12.26
C LEU A 82 8.28 4.29 12.75
N THR A 83 8.74 3.20 12.14
CA THR A 83 10.03 2.57 12.46
C THR A 83 11.25 3.29 11.87
N ARG A 84 11.02 4.40 11.16
CA ARG A 84 12.05 5.17 10.42
C ARG A 84 12.94 4.25 9.57
N PRO A 85 12.34 3.48 8.64
CA PRO A 85 13.09 2.55 7.81
C PRO A 85 14.09 3.30 6.92
N LYS A 86 15.28 2.72 6.74
CA LYS A 86 16.29 3.25 5.81
C LYS A 86 15.90 3.01 4.34
N LEU A 87 15.07 1.99 4.09
CA LEU A 87 14.58 1.62 2.77
C LEU A 87 13.05 1.49 2.81
N LEU A 88 12.37 2.28 1.98
CA LEU A 88 10.91 2.31 1.89
C LEU A 88 10.47 1.95 0.47
N PHE A 89 9.65 0.92 0.36
CA PHE A 89 9.01 0.51 -0.88
C PHE A 89 7.55 0.97 -0.91
N LEU A 90 7.14 1.54 -2.03
CA LEU A 90 5.79 2.06 -2.25
C LEU A 90 5.21 1.46 -3.51
N ASP A 91 4.20 0.62 -3.37
CA ASP A 91 3.52 0.03 -4.51
C ASP A 91 2.32 0.89 -4.93
N GLU A 92 2.41 1.51 -6.10
CA GLU A 92 1.42 2.45 -6.64
C GLU A 92 0.83 3.43 -5.61
N PRO A 93 1.67 4.29 -4.98
CA PRO A 93 1.22 5.19 -3.92
C PRO A 93 0.18 6.22 -4.37
N THR A 94 0.00 6.43 -5.67
CA THR A 94 -0.93 7.41 -6.26
C THR A 94 -2.18 6.77 -6.86
N SER A 95 -2.35 5.44 -6.74
CA SER A 95 -3.50 4.74 -7.30
C SER A 95 -4.81 5.23 -6.69
N GLY A 96 -5.81 5.51 -7.54
CA GLY A 96 -7.12 6.02 -7.09
C GLY A 96 -7.13 7.46 -6.56
N LEU A 97 -6.05 8.22 -6.71
CA LEU A 97 -5.96 9.63 -6.34
C LEU A 97 -6.03 10.54 -7.56
N ASP A 98 -6.59 11.73 -7.40
CA ASP A 98 -6.49 12.80 -8.39
C ASP A 98 -5.06 13.37 -8.43
N SER A 99 -4.74 14.14 -9.47
CA SER A 99 -3.39 14.67 -9.69
C SER A 99 -2.89 15.55 -8.53
N ALA A 100 -3.76 16.38 -7.95
CA ALA A 100 -3.38 17.26 -6.85
C ALA A 100 -3.12 16.49 -5.56
N ALA A 101 -3.99 15.53 -5.21
CA ALA A 101 -3.74 14.66 -4.05
C ALA A 101 -2.47 13.81 -4.24
N SER A 102 -2.27 13.25 -5.43
CA SER A 102 -1.07 12.47 -5.76
C SER A 102 0.22 13.27 -5.55
N TYR A 103 0.27 14.50 -6.07
CA TYR A 103 1.40 15.40 -5.85
C TYR A 103 1.61 15.71 -4.37
N TYR A 104 0.53 15.98 -3.63
CA TYR A 104 0.64 16.27 -2.20
C TYR A 104 1.15 15.06 -1.40
N VAL A 105 0.72 13.84 -1.72
CA VAL A 105 1.24 12.61 -1.09
C VAL A 105 2.72 12.44 -1.42
N MET A 106 3.09 12.46 -2.70
CA MET A 106 4.47 12.21 -3.12
C MET A 106 5.44 13.30 -2.66
N SER A 107 5.03 14.57 -2.63
CA SER A 107 5.86 15.66 -2.13
C SER A 107 6.12 15.56 -0.62
N ARG A 108 5.18 15.03 0.16
CA ARG A 108 5.40 14.74 1.59
C ARG A 108 6.42 13.62 1.76
N ILE A 109 6.29 12.54 0.99
CA ILE A 109 7.23 11.41 0.97
C ILE A 109 8.64 11.87 0.58
N ALA A 110 8.77 12.66 -0.48
CA ALA A 110 10.06 13.20 -0.92
C ALA A 110 10.72 14.11 0.14
N ARG A 111 9.93 14.85 0.92
CA ARG A 111 10.44 15.67 2.05
C ARG A 111 10.89 14.83 3.24
N LEU A 112 10.33 13.64 3.46
CA LEU A 112 10.79 12.73 4.52
C LEU A 112 12.22 12.26 4.28
N ASP A 113 12.63 12.12 3.01
CA ASP A 113 13.99 11.72 2.64
C ASP A 113 15.03 12.76 3.06
N GLN A 114 14.75 14.04 2.82
CA GLN A 114 15.70 15.15 3.05
C GLN A 114 16.22 15.26 4.49
N HIS A 115 15.44 14.80 5.47
CA HIS A 115 15.82 14.88 6.89
C HIS A 115 16.47 13.62 7.44
N HIS A 116 16.34 12.48 6.75
CA HIS A 116 16.63 11.17 7.34
C HIS A 116 17.51 10.26 6.47
N GLY A 117 17.80 10.64 5.22
CA GLY A 117 18.63 9.86 4.31
C GLY A 117 18.01 8.49 4.02
N ARG A 118 16.76 8.47 3.55
CA ARG A 118 15.99 7.25 3.32
C ARG A 118 15.95 6.94 1.83
N THR A 119 16.31 5.73 1.43
CA THR A 119 16.10 5.29 0.06
C THR A 119 14.62 4.95 -0.14
N ILE A 120 13.97 5.61 -1.09
CA ILE A 120 12.55 5.39 -1.42
C ILE A 120 12.46 4.83 -2.83
N ILE A 121 11.77 3.71 -2.97
CA ILE A 121 11.51 3.05 -4.25
C ILE A 121 9.99 3.02 -4.43
N ALA A 122 9.50 3.58 -5.54
CA ALA A 122 8.07 3.62 -5.83
C ALA A 122 7.78 3.14 -7.25
N SER A 123 6.76 2.29 -7.41
CA SER A 123 6.13 2.00 -8.70
C SER A 123 5.01 3.01 -8.93
N ILE A 124 4.93 3.63 -10.12
CA ILE A 124 3.81 4.52 -10.48
C ILE A 124 3.36 4.23 -11.90
N HIS A 125 2.08 3.88 -12.06
CA HIS A 125 1.50 3.50 -13.35
C HIS A 125 1.38 4.66 -14.35
N GLN A 126 1.12 5.89 -13.88
CA GLN A 126 1.09 7.10 -14.73
C GLN A 126 1.25 8.36 -13.87
N PRO A 127 2.48 8.86 -13.64
CA PRO A 127 2.66 10.06 -12.85
C PRO A 127 2.25 11.30 -13.63
N SER A 128 1.64 12.27 -12.96
CA SER A 128 1.53 13.63 -13.52
C SER A 128 2.92 14.24 -13.70
N SER A 129 3.06 15.21 -14.60
CA SER A 129 4.33 15.92 -14.82
C SER A 129 4.93 16.52 -13.53
N GLU A 130 4.08 16.92 -12.57
CA GLU A 130 4.53 17.43 -11.28
C GLU A 130 5.09 16.33 -10.38
N VAL A 131 4.44 15.16 -10.34
CA VAL A 131 4.92 13.99 -9.59
C VAL A 131 6.20 13.45 -10.22
N PHE A 132 6.26 13.37 -11.55
CA PHE A 132 7.42 12.87 -12.29
C PHE A 132 8.71 13.65 -11.96
N ARG A 133 8.60 14.98 -11.78
CA ARG A 133 9.73 15.85 -11.42
C ARG A 133 10.27 15.63 -10.00
N LEU A 134 9.54 14.93 -9.13
CA LEU A 134 10.00 14.63 -7.77
C LEU A 134 11.03 13.48 -7.74
N PHE A 135 11.17 12.71 -8.82
CA PHE A 135 12.04 11.54 -8.86
C PHE A 135 13.47 11.89 -9.29
N HIS A 136 14.44 11.46 -8.49
CA HIS A 136 15.86 11.59 -8.81
C HIS A 136 16.30 10.60 -9.90
N ASN A 137 15.85 9.34 -9.79
CA ASN A 137 16.16 8.26 -10.70
C ASN A 137 14.88 7.65 -11.26
N LEU A 138 14.97 7.14 -12.48
CA LEU A 138 13.90 6.49 -13.21
C LEU A 138 14.36 5.08 -13.59
N CYS A 139 13.50 4.09 -13.32
CA CYS A 139 13.62 2.73 -13.82
C CYS A 139 12.43 2.46 -14.75
N LEU A 140 12.69 2.23 -16.03
CA LEU A 140 11.67 1.84 -17.00
C LEU A 140 11.80 0.35 -17.29
N LEU A 141 10.69 -0.37 -17.12
CA LEU A 141 10.57 -1.79 -17.37
C LEU A 141 9.50 -2.04 -18.44
N SER A 142 9.74 -2.99 -19.32
CA SER A 142 8.74 -3.50 -20.27
C SER A 142 8.89 -5.01 -20.42
N TYR A 143 7.81 -5.76 -20.19
CA TYR A 143 7.77 -7.24 -20.21
C TYR A 143 8.93 -7.90 -19.43
N GLY A 144 9.23 -7.39 -18.24
CA GLY A 144 10.30 -7.91 -17.38
C GLY A 144 11.73 -7.53 -17.79
N ARG A 145 11.90 -6.71 -18.84
CA ARG A 145 13.20 -6.23 -19.32
C ARG A 145 13.40 -4.76 -18.95
N THR A 146 14.62 -4.41 -18.53
CA THR A 146 14.99 -3.02 -18.22
C THR A 146 15.30 -2.25 -19.50
N ILE A 147 14.50 -1.22 -19.76
CA ILE A 147 14.66 -0.33 -20.91
C ILE A 147 15.63 0.80 -20.59
N TYR A 148 15.53 1.34 -19.37
CA TYR A 148 16.38 2.43 -18.91
C TYR A 148 16.45 2.40 -17.39
N PHE A 149 17.64 2.61 -16.83
CA PHE A 149 17.81 2.92 -15.42
C PHE A 149 18.88 3.99 -15.24
N GLY A 150 18.53 5.09 -14.58
CA GLY A 150 19.44 6.21 -14.39
C GLY A 150 18.71 7.47 -13.93
N LYS A 151 19.40 8.62 -13.99
CA LYS A 151 18.80 9.91 -13.59
C LYS A 151 17.61 10.25 -14.47
N THR A 152 16.54 10.76 -13.86
CA THR A 152 15.31 11.14 -14.57
C THR A 152 15.57 12.23 -15.62
N SER A 153 16.51 13.14 -15.35
CA SER A 153 16.88 14.24 -16.26
C SER A 153 17.46 13.78 -17.60
N TYR A 154 18.17 12.64 -17.62
CA TYR A 154 18.80 12.12 -18.84
C TYR A 154 17.89 11.20 -19.65
N ALA A 155 16.74 10.78 -19.09
CA ALA A 155 15.83 9.88 -19.77
C ALA A 155 15.31 10.48 -21.10
N ASN A 156 14.95 11.77 -21.12
CA ASN A 156 14.46 12.40 -22.36
C ASN A 156 15.53 12.44 -23.46
N GLU A 157 16.79 12.72 -23.10
CA GLU A 157 17.92 12.72 -24.03
C GLU A 157 18.19 11.31 -24.57
N PHE A 158 18.15 10.29 -23.71
CA PHE A 158 18.29 8.89 -24.10
C PHE A 158 17.25 8.48 -25.14
N PHE A 159 15.97 8.81 -24.94
CA PHE A 159 14.92 8.52 -25.92
C PHE A 159 15.11 9.30 -27.22
N ALA A 160 15.52 10.58 -27.15
CA ALA A 160 15.76 11.40 -28.34
C ALA A 160 16.93 10.87 -29.20
N LEU A 161 18.04 10.45 -28.58
CA LEU A 161 19.20 9.88 -29.27
C LEU A 161 18.89 8.56 -29.99
N ASN A 162 17.93 7.80 -29.47
CA ASN A 162 17.47 6.54 -30.06
C ASN A 162 16.36 6.72 -31.10
N GLY A 163 16.05 7.96 -31.51
CA GLY A 163 15.06 8.25 -32.54
C GLY A 163 13.62 8.41 -32.06
N PHE A 164 13.40 8.48 -30.73
CA PHE A 164 12.08 8.60 -30.11
C PHE A 164 11.94 9.88 -29.26
N PRO A 165 12.19 11.09 -29.81
CA PRO A 165 12.09 12.33 -29.05
C PRO A 165 10.66 12.57 -28.56
N CYS A 166 10.52 13.09 -27.34
CA CYS A 166 9.22 13.47 -26.81
C CYS A 166 8.62 14.63 -27.63
N PRO A 167 7.36 14.51 -28.10
CA PRO A 167 6.65 15.62 -28.75
C PRO A 167 6.52 16.85 -27.84
N ASN A 168 6.41 18.02 -28.47
CA ASN A 168 6.20 19.28 -27.76
C ASN A 168 4.89 19.24 -26.96
N PHE A 169 4.92 19.76 -25.72
CA PHE A 169 3.77 19.86 -24.81
C PHE A 169 3.17 18.53 -24.31
N GLN A 170 3.85 17.41 -24.53
CA GLN A 170 3.44 16.12 -23.97
C GLN A 170 4.14 15.85 -22.62
N ASN A 171 3.48 15.10 -21.75
CA ASN A 171 4.09 14.58 -20.54
C ASN A 171 5.12 13.49 -20.89
N LEU A 172 6.36 13.65 -20.38
CA LEU A 172 7.46 12.72 -20.61
C LEU A 172 7.12 11.29 -20.18
N SER A 173 6.47 11.12 -19.02
CA SER A 173 6.14 9.78 -18.53
C SER A 173 5.15 9.07 -19.44
N ASP A 174 4.16 9.79 -19.96
CA ASP A 174 3.18 9.25 -20.90
C ASP A 174 3.82 8.90 -22.24
N HIS A 175 4.76 9.73 -22.72
CA HIS A 175 5.53 9.44 -23.92
C HIS A 175 6.36 8.16 -23.77
N PHE A 176 7.11 8.03 -22.67
CA PHE A 176 7.93 6.84 -22.42
C PHE A 176 7.07 5.58 -22.35
N LEU A 177 5.96 5.61 -21.59
CA LEU A 177 5.08 4.45 -21.44
C LEU A 177 4.42 4.04 -22.76
N ARG A 178 3.97 5.01 -23.58
CA ARG A 178 3.42 4.72 -24.92
C ARG A 178 4.44 4.13 -25.87
N THR A 179 5.70 4.53 -25.75
CA THR A 179 6.79 4.04 -26.61
C THR A 179 7.18 2.59 -26.27
N ILE A 180 6.97 2.15 -25.02
CA ILE A 180 7.45 0.84 -24.53
C ILE A 180 6.32 -0.16 -24.24
N ASN A 181 5.08 0.15 -24.59
CA ASN A 181 3.92 -0.71 -24.31
C ASN A 181 3.25 -1.16 -25.61
N LYS A 182 3.18 -2.48 -25.83
CA LYS A 182 2.62 -3.08 -27.05
C LYS A 182 1.09 -3.07 -27.08
N ASP A 183 0.44 -2.92 -25.92
CA ASP A 183 -1.02 -2.97 -25.83
C ASP A 183 -1.67 -1.81 -26.61
N PHE A 184 -0.91 -0.75 -26.91
CA PHE A 184 -1.35 0.37 -27.75
C PHE A 184 -1.12 0.16 -29.26
N ASP A 185 -0.49 -0.94 -29.68
CA ASP A 185 -0.34 -1.26 -31.11
C ASP A 185 -1.67 -1.75 -31.72
N GLU A 186 -2.57 -2.35 -30.92
CA GLU A 186 -3.84 -2.92 -31.40
C GLU A 186 -4.90 -1.85 -31.75
N ASP A 187 -4.84 -0.66 -31.14
CA ASP A 187 -5.80 0.43 -31.39
C ASP A 187 -5.52 1.23 -32.69
N ILE A 188 -4.46 0.90 -33.45
CA ILE A 188 -3.92 1.70 -34.57
C ILE A 188 -4.11 0.99 -35.92
N GLU A 189 -5.15 0.17 -36.12
CA GLU A 189 -5.52 -0.29 -37.46
C GLU A 189 -6.18 0.80 -38.34
N GLN A 190 -6.44 2.00 -37.80
CA GLN A 190 -7.09 3.09 -38.54
C GLN A 190 -6.25 4.37 -38.59
N GLY A 191 -5.18 4.36 -39.39
CA GLY A 191 -4.70 5.61 -40.01
C GLY A 191 -3.20 5.92 -39.89
N SER A 192 -2.47 5.57 -40.95
CA SER A 192 -1.27 6.23 -41.49
C SER A 192 0.07 6.22 -40.71
N ALA A 193 1.10 5.88 -41.49
CA ALA A 193 2.55 5.91 -41.29
C ALA A 193 3.18 4.63 -40.72
N GLU A 194 4.15 4.08 -41.47
CA GLU A 194 5.08 3.01 -41.10
C GLU A 194 5.67 3.27 -39.70
N ARG A 195 5.04 2.72 -38.66
CA ARG A 195 5.62 2.68 -37.33
C ARG A 195 6.34 1.35 -37.18
N ILE A 196 7.61 1.43 -36.79
CA ILE A 196 8.41 0.31 -36.31
C ILE A 196 7.58 -0.40 -35.23
N ALA A 197 7.47 -1.73 -35.29
CA ALA A 197 6.71 -2.50 -34.31
C ALA A 197 7.23 -2.22 -32.89
N THR A 198 6.36 -2.09 -31.88
CA THR A 198 6.80 -1.72 -30.52
C THR A 198 7.81 -2.72 -29.94
N GLU A 199 7.77 -3.98 -30.36
CA GLU A 199 8.81 -4.97 -30.02
C GLU A 199 10.21 -4.57 -30.51
N GLU A 200 10.31 -4.06 -31.74
CA GLU A 200 11.57 -3.63 -32.34
C GLU A 200 12.08 -2.36 -31.65
N VAL A 201 11.18 -1.42 -31.31
CA VAL A 201 11.50 -0.24 -30.48
C VAL A 201 12.07 -0.66 -29.13
N ILE A 202 11.42 -1.59 -28.44
CA ILE A 202 11.88 -2.12 -27.15
C ILE A 202 13.29 -2.72 -27.27
N ASN A 203 13.55 -3.53 -28.31
CA ASN A 203 14.85 -4.15 -28.51
C ASN A 203 15.95 -3.10 -28.78
N ILE A 204 15.67 -2.12 -29.64
CA ILE A 204 16.61 -1.00 -29.92
C ILE A 204 16.98 -0.28 -28.62
N LEU A 205 15.98 0.07 -27.79
CA LEU A 205 16.22 0.77 -26.53
C LEU A 205 17.00 -0.08 -25.53
N ILE A 206 16.74 -1.39 -25.43
CA ILE A 206 17.48 -2.29 -24.56
C ILE A 206 18.96 -2.39 -24.97
N ASP A 207 19.23 -2.56 -26.26
CA ASP A 207 20.60 -2.71 -26.77
C ASP A 207 21.38 -1.40 -26.66
N SER A 208 20.70 -0.28 -26.90
CA SER A 208 21.24 1.06 -26.65
C SER A 208 21.55 1.30 -25.17
N TYR A 209 20.65 0.90 -24.27
CA TYR A 209 20.89 1.03 -22.83
C TYR A 209 22.07 0.17 -22.38
N LYS A 210 22.17 -1.09 -22.81
CA LYS A 210 23.30 -1.97 -22.49
C LYS A 210 24.65 -1.47 -23.01
N SER A 211 24.65 -0.79 -24.15
CA SER A 211 25.86 -0.17 -24.72
C SER A 211 26.17 1.22 -24.14
N SER A 212 25.23 1.82 -23.39
CA SER A 212 25.39 3.14 -22.80
C SER A 212 26.40 3.17 -21.64
N THR A 213 27.01 4.34 -21.43
CA THR A 213 27.88 4.61 -20.29
C THR A 213 27.14 4.51 -18.96
N THR A 214 25.86 4.90 -18.93
CA THR A 214 24.99 4.81 -17.74
C THR A 214 24.89 3.38 -17.23
N TYR A 215 24.71 2.40 -18.13
CA TYR A 215 24.65 0.98 -17.74
C TYR A 215 25.98 0.50 -17.16
N GLN A 216 27.10 0.90 -17.76
CA GLN A 216 28.43 0.54 -17.26
C GLN A 216 28.71 1.16 -15.88
N GLU A 217 28.35 2.43 -15.66
CA GLU A 217 28.47 3.11 -14.37
C GLU A 217 27.64 2.41 -13.29
N VAL A 218 26.37 2.10 -13.60
CA VAL A 218 25.48 1.36 -12.69
C VAL A 218 26.06 -0.01 -12.36
N ASN A 219 26.53 -0.76 -13.35
CA ASN A 219 27.09 -2.09 -13.12
C ASN A 219 28.38 -2.03 -12.28
N SER A 220 29.23 -1.02 -12.51
CA SER A 220 30.44 -0.78 -11.73
C SER A 220 30.11 -0.45 -10.26
N ASN A 221 29.11 0.41 -10.04
CA ASN A 221 28.63 0.74 -8.70
C ASN A 221 28.05 -0.49 -7.99
N ILE A 222 27.28 -1.33 -8.69
CA ILE A 222 26.75 -2.58 -8.14
C ILE A 222 27.88 -3.52 -7.73
N THR A 223 28.90 -3.70 -8.58
CA THR A 223 30.05 -4.56 -8.24
C THR A 223 30.80 -4.05 -7.02
N GLU A 224 31.03 -2.73 -6.92
CA GLU A 224 31.71 -2.12 -5.76
C GLU A 224 30.89 -2.28 -4.46
N ILE A 225 29.56 -2.14 -4.55
CA ILE A 225 28.66 -2.33 -3.40
C ILE A 225 28.63 -3.80 -2.96
N CYS A 226 28.57 -4.74 -3.91
CA CYS A 226 28.60 -6.18 -3.62
C CYS A 226 29.91 -6.59 -2.94
N GLU A 227 31.05 -6.06 -3.38
CA GLU A 227 32.36 -6.32 -2.75
C GLU A 227 32.46 -5.75 -1.33
N LYS A 228 31.78 -4.63 -1.05
CA LYS A 228 31.72 -4.01 0.28
C LYS A 228 30.66 -4.63 1.23
N GLY A 229 29.78 -5.49 0.71
CA GLY A 229 28.45 -5.77 1.28
C GLY A 229 28.33 -6.74 2.46
N ASP A 230 29.38 -7.47 2.86
CA ASP A 230 29.26 -8.53 3.90
C ASP A 230 29.20 -8.03 5.36
N ALA A 231 29.30 -6.72 5.62
CA ALA A 231 29.60 -6.22 6.97
C ALA A 231 28.45 -5.55 7.76
N ALA A 232 27.20 -5.52 7.29
CA ALA A 232 26.15 -4.75 7.99
C ALA A 232 24.74 -5.37 7.96
N HIS A 233 24.59 -6.59 8.47
CA HIS A 233 23.29 -7.03 8.98
C HIS A 233 23.15 -6.66 10.46
N ASP A 234 22.81 -5.39 10.72
CA ASP A 234 22.22 -5.00 12.01
C ASP A 234 20.84 -5.65 12.13
N ASN A 235 20.84 -6.88 12.65
CA ASN A 235 19.66 -7.59 13.13
C ASN A 235 19.20 -6.95 14.46
N ILE A 236 18.62 -5.75 14.39
CA ILE A 236 17.86 -5.22 15.53
C ILE A 236 16.38 -5.44 15.21
N LYS A 237 15.90 -6.65 15.54
CA LYS A 237 14.48 -6.98 15.59
C LYS A 237 13.98 -6.80 17.03
N ASP A 238 13.84 -5.57 17.48
CA ASP A 238 13.08 -5.30 18.71
C ASP A 238 11.62 -5.03 18.33
N HIS A 239 10.90 -6.11 18.01
CA HIS A 239 9.44 -6.07 17.99
C HIS A 239 8.91 -6.11 19.42
N ALA A 240 7.73 -5.54 19.65
CA ALA A 240 7.08 -5.62 20.96
C ALA A 240 6.87 -7.09 21.39
N ASN A 241 6.99 -7.37 22.70
CA ASN A 241 6.80 -8.70 23.27
C ASN A 241 5.41 -9.26 22.95
N PHE A 242 5.29 -10.58 22.81
CA PHE A 242 4.03 -11.27 22.48
C PHE A 242 2.86 -10.88 23.42
N SER A 243 3.11 -10.76 24.72
CA SER A 243 2.09 -10.33 25.68
C SER A 243 1.63 -8.88 25.44
N THR A 244 2.57 -7.98 25.13
CA THR A 244 2.27 -6.59 24.76
C THR A 244 1.42 -6.57 23.48
N GLN A 245 1.83 -7.33 22.46
CA GLN A 245 1.09 -7.43 21.20
C GLN A 245 -0.34 -7.96 21.42
N SER A 246 -0.49 -9.05 22.18
CA SER A 246 -1.80 -9.63 22.48
C SER A 246 -2.72 -8.66 23.20
N LEU A 247 -2.21 -7.95 24.23
CA LEU A 247 -2.98 -6.95 24.96
C LEU A 247 -3.41 -5.78 24.08
N VAL A 248 -2.49 -5.26 23.26
CA VAL A 248 -2.74 -4.13 22.35
C VAL A 248 -3.77 -4.52 21.28
N LEU A 249 -3.62 -5.70 20.68
CA LEU A 249 -4.54 -6.22 19.67
C LEU A 249 -5.93 -6.48 20.26
N THR A 250 -6.01 -7.02 21.48
CA THR A 250 -7.28 -7.27 22.17
C THR A 250 -7.99 -5.96 22.48
N LYS A 251 -7.25 -4.95 22.98
CA LYS A 251 -7.80 -3.61 23.21
C LYS A 251 -8.29 -2.95 21.92
N ARG A 252 -7.49 -3.03 20.84
CA ARG A 252 -7.87 -2.52 19.51
C ARG A 252 -9.13 -3.21 18.98
N SER A 253 -9.22 -4.53 19.12
CA SER A 253 -10.37 -5.33 18.71
C SER A 253 -11.62 -4.97 19.50
N PHE A 254 -11.50 -4.78 20.82
CA PHE A 254 -12.61 -4.36 21.68
C PHE A 254 -13.16 -2.99 21.28
N VAL A 255 -12.29 -2.01 21.00
CA VAL A 255 -12.71 -0.67 20.53
C VAL A 255 -13.41 -0.76 19.18
N ASN A 256 -12.89 -1.57 18.25
CA ASN A 256 -13.51 -1.80 16.96
C ASN A 256 -14.91 -2.43 17.12
N MET A 257 -15.02 -3.48 17.94
CA MET A 257 -16.27 -4.19 18.22
C MET A 257 -17.33 -3.28 18.86
N HIS A 258 -16.92 -2.45 19.82
CA HIS A 258 -17.85 -1.53 20.48
C HIS A 258 -18.36 -0.42 19.56
N ARG A 259 -17.60 -0.02 18.54
CA ARG A 259 -18.00 1.04 17.59
C ARG A 259 -18.78 0.52 16.39
N ASP A 260 -18.62 -0.75 16.03
CA ASP A 260 -19.40 -1.43 15.01
C ASP A 260 -20.68 -2.07 15.62
N LEU A 261 -21.55 -1.24 16.20
CA LEU A 261 -22.75 -1.74 16.87
C LEU A 261 -23.61 -2.59 15.92
N GLY A 262 -23.75 -2.20 14.66
CA GLY A 262 -24.70 -2.82 13.73
C GLY A 262 -24.46 -4.31 13.54
N TYR A 263 -23.21 -4.70 13.25
CA TYR A 263 -22.87 -6.10 12.99
C TYR A 263 -23.00 -6.97 14.24
N TYR A 264 -22.47 -6.53 15.38
CA TYR A 264 -22.46 -7.32 16.60
C TYR A 264 -23.84 -7.42 17.27
N TRP A 265 -24.64 -6.34 17.24
CA TRP A 265 -26.02 -6.39 17.74
C TRP A 265 -26.92 -7.26 16.86
N LEU A 266 -26.78 -7.17 15.54
CA LEU A 266 -27.50 -8.06 14.62
C LEU A 266 -27.17 -9.53 14.92
N ARG A 267 -25.89 -9.84 15.11
CA ARG A 267 -25.44 -11.20 15.44
C ARG A 267 -25.99 -11.67 16.79
N LEU A 268 -25.98 -10.81 17.81
CA LEU A 268 -26.57 -11.10 19.11
C LEU A 268 -28.07 -11.37 19.00
N ALA A 269 -28.80 -10.54 18.24
CA ALA A 269 -30.23 -10.72 18.02
C ALA A 269 -30.55 -12.04 17.28
N ILE A 270 -29.76 -12.40 16.27
CA ILE A 270 -29.89 -13.69 15.56
C ILE A 270 -29.67 -14.85 16.54
N TYR A 271 -28.65 -14.78 17.40
CA TYR A 271 -28.41 -15.84 18.39
C TYR A 271 -29.51 -15.92 19.45
N LEU A 272 -30.04 -14.80 19.91
CA LEU A 272 -31.19 -14.77 20.81
C LEU A 272 -32.41 -15.40 20.13
N ALA A 273 -32.71 -15.04 18.88
CA ALA A 273 -33.81 -15.61 18.11
C ALA A 273 -33.65 -17.14 17.90
N LEU A 274 -32.45 -17.61 17.54
CA LEU A 274 -32.16 -19.05 17.42
C LEU A 274 -32.31 -19.77 18.76
N SER A 275 -31.83 -19.17 19.85
CA SER A 275 -31.95 -19.75 21.19
C SER A 275 -33.39 -19.83 21.66
N LEU A 276 -34.23 -18.83 21.34
CA LEU A 276 -35.66 -18.85 21.59
C LEU A 276 -36.38 -19.86 20.70
N GLY A 277 -35.99 -19.99 19.43
CA GLY A 277 -36.54 -20.98 18.50
C GLY A 277 -36.25 -22.41 18.93
N LEU A 278 -34.99 -22.73 19.26
CA LEU A 278 -34.61 -24.01 19.84
C LEU A 278 -35.27 -24.21 21.21
N GLY A 279 -35.25 -23.19 22.07
CA GLY A 279 -35.88 -23.22 23.38
C GLY A 279 -37.36 -23.58 23.32
N THR A 280 -38.12 -22.94 22.42
CA THR A 280 -39.55 -23.21 22.22
C THR A 280 -39.81 -24.59 21.60
N LEU A 281 -38.96 -25.06 20.69
CA LEU A 281 -39.06 -26.40 20.08
C LEU A 281 -38.86 -27.51 21.12
N TYR A 282 -37.95 -27.31 22.08
CA TYR A 282 -37.65 -28.29 23.13
C TYR A 282 -38.36 -28.04 24.47
N TYR A 283 -39.11 -26.94 24.63
CA TYR A 283 -39.78 -26.54 25.89
C TYR A 283 -40.80 -27.58 26.41
N LYS A 284 -41.33 -28.44 25.53
CA LYS A 284 -42.31 -29.49 25.88
C LYS A 284 -41.83 -30.92 25.63
N VAL A 285 -40.52 -31.13 25.46
CA VAL A 285 -39.98 -32.50 25.37
C VAL A 285 -39.88 -33.04 26.80
N GLY A 286 -40.86 -33.87 27.19
CA GLY A 286 -40.83 -34.55 28.47
C GLY A 286 -39.63 -35.51 28.58
N SER A 287 -39.21 -35.83 29.80
CA SER A 287 -38.07 -36.73 30.08
C SER A 287 -38.40 -38.22 29.89
N SER A 288 -39.43 -38.55 29.09
CA SER A 288 -39.90 -39.92 28.87
C SER A 288 -39.37 -40.47 27.54
N TYR A 289 -39.11 -41.78 27.46
CA TYR A 289 -38.59 -42.46 26.26
C TYR A 289 -39.45 -42.23 25.01
N SER A 290 -40.78 -42.06 25.17
CA SER A 290 -41.73 -41.77 24.09
C SER A 290 -41.56 -40.37 23.47
N SER A 291 -40.88 -39.45 24.15
CA SER A 291 -40.56 -38.12 23.60
C SER A 291 -39.41 -38.16 22.58
N VAL A 292 -38.51 -39.16 22.68
CA VAL A 292 -37.38 -39.35 21.76
C VAL A 292 -37.85 -39.86 20.38
N GLU A 293 -38.91 -40.66 20.32
CA GLU A 293 -39.53 -41.11 19.06
C GLU A 293 -40.27 -39.99 18.32
N VAL A 294 -40.96 -39.11 19.06
CA VAL A 294 -41.68 -37.96 18.47
C VAL A 294 -40.71 -36.93 17.89
N THR A 295 -39.55 -36.70 18.52
CA THR A 295 -38.50 -35.83 17.98
C THR A 295 -37.90 -36.37 16.68
N LYS A 296 -37.71 -37.69 16.55
CA LYS A 296 -37.28 -38.34 15.29
C LYS A 296 -38.31 -38.17 14.16
N LEU A 297 -39.60 -38.25 14.49
CA LEU A 297 -40.70 -38.14 13.52
C LEU A 297 -40.90 -36.70 13.00
N TYR A 298 -40.67 -35.69 13.84
CA TYR A 298 -40.73 -34.27 13.42
C TYR A 298 -39.57 -33.89 12.48
N TYR A 299 -38.36 -34.40 12.72
CA TYR A 299 -37.20 -34.14 11.85
C TYR A 299 -37.37 -34.77 10.46
N PHE A 300 -38.01 -35.94 10.37
CA PHE A 300 -38.23 -36.63 9.10
C PHE A 300 -39.31 -35.97 8.21
N ARG A 301 -40.21 -35.17 8.81
CA ARG A 301 -41.35 -34.53 8.12
C ARG A 301 -41.07 -33.11 7.63
N TYR A 302 -39.96 -32.50 8.04
CA TYR A 302 -39.54 -31.16 7.63
C TYR A 302 -38.25 -31.14 6.79
N CYS A 303 -37.53 -32.27 6.68
CA CYS A 303 -36.31 -32.39 5.87
C CYS A 303 -36.49 -33.12 4.53
N TRP A 304 -37.73 -33.45 4.13
CA TRP A 304 -38.10 -33.99 2.81
C TRP A 304 -39.35 -33.31 2.29
#